data_AF-A0A6J0DBN0-F1
#
_entry.id   AF-A0A6J0DBN0-F1
#
_cell.length_a   1.000
_cell.length_b   1.000
_cell.length_c   1.000
_cell.angle_alpha   90.00
_cell.angle_beta   90.00
_cell.angle_gamma   90.00
#
_symmetry.space_group_name_H-M   'P 1'
#
loop_
_entity.id
_entity.type
_entity.pdbx_description
1 polymer ?
#
loop_
_entity_poly.entity_id
_entity_poly.type
_entity_poly.pdbx_seq_one_letter_code
_entity_poly.pdbx_strand_id
1 'polypeptide(L)'
;MEDVAAPGPRPGAPLQVTENVVPGTEDWLPRVSGHPAWATNLETEYQTDPELSEKQRLQISKELVDLQIATHHLREQHEAEVFELKKEVLRLESRVLELEQHGDCKGHRVQPAASPGHHQVPPQEPSGGQQRLQEELKWVLEHHRVRQQALETRVAVLGQQLQGAREEARTAGQRLAAQAMVLSTCQGQLRQAEAENAQLQLQLKKLNEEYAVRLQHYAKETVETANSTGRAALQSFLEATLRDIRAAHRSREQQLAQAARTYRKRLADLSRGQELLLTTCRATFTTAIDLEPSPMHWATDLSHQRENEYGRRRTLLQHPEKGPGETSKDGRSQPLALDTASWAQIQKQLQDFCQDTQAELERERAQLMVRATMAEQQLSELQEYVDQHLGRYKQEIQRLRKLVNTGDRQEVEAMPSTRTQRPRSRSH
;
A
#
# COMPACT_ATOMS: atom_id res chain seq x y z
N MET A 1 75.47 68.98 -30.23
CA MET A 1 74.18 68.73 -30.90
C MET A 1 74.28 67.31 -31.42
N GLU A 2 74.35 66.31 -30.55
CA GLU A 2 73.25 65.65 -29.83
C GLU A 2 72.29 64.94 -30.78
N ASP A 3 72.71 63.75 -31.23
CA ASP A 3 71.84 62.66 -31.63
C ASP A 3 71.81 61.64 -30.48
N VAL A 4 70.69 61.52 -29.77
CA VAL A 4 70.45 60.44 -28.82
C VAL A 4 69.05 59.88 -29.06
N ALA A 5 69.05 58.63 -29.52
CA ALA A 5 67.88 57.81 -29.73
C ALA A 5 67.16 57.51 -28.40
N ALA A 6 65.83 57.64 -28.42
CA ALA A 6 64.96 57.35 -27.29
C ALA A 6 64.90 55.84 -27.00
N PRO A 7 64.96 55.40 -25.73
CA PRO A 7 64.89 54.00 -25.35
C PRO A 7 63.44 53.49 -25.32
N GLY A 8 63.22 52.31 -25.90
CA GLY A 8 61.95 51.57 -25.83
C GLY A 8 61.59 51.13 -24.40
N PRO A 9 60.31 50.83 -24.13
CA PRO A 9 59.82 50.52 -22.79
C PRO A 9 60.33 49.15 -22.31
N ARG A 10 60.75 49.13 -21.04
CA ARG A 10 61.31 47.97 -20.32
C ARG A 10 60.26 46.86 -20.07
N PRO A 11 60.70 45.60 -19.91
CA PRO A 11 59.82 44.49 -19.53
C PRO A 11 59.38 44.64 -18.06
N GLY A 12 58.07 44.75 -17.84
CA GLY A 12 57.46 44.71 -16.52
C GLY A 12 57.49 43.30 -15.92
N ALA A 13 57.66 43.23 -14.61
CA ALA A 13 57.81 42.04 -13.77
C ALA A 13 56.67 41.00 -13.95
N PRO A 14 56.93 39.70 -13.67
CA PRO A 14 55.92 38.66 -13.76
C PRO A 14 54.87 38.84 -12.65
N LEU A 15 53.63 39.09 -13.05
CA LEU A 15 52.48 39.07 -12.16
C LEU A 15 52.26 37.63 -11.70
N GLN A 16 52.28 37.44 -10.39
CA GLN A 16 51.97 36.19 -9.72
C GLN A 16 50.58 35.71 -10.16
N VAL A 17 50.54 34.49 -10.70
CA VAL A 17 49.32 33.73 -10.92
C VAL A 17 48.78 33.37 -9.54
N THR A 18 47.83 34.15 -9.04
CA THR A 18 46.92 33.68 -7.99
C THR A 18 45.97 32.69 -8.65
N GLU A 19 46.26 31.40 -8.48
CA GLU A 19 45.28 30.33 -8.68
C GLU A 19 44.09 30.60 -7.73
N ASN A 20 43.03 31.19 -8.26
CA ASN A 20 41.72 31.15 -7.62
C ASN A 20 41.14 29.75 -7.86
N VAL A 21 41.63 28.78 -7.08
CA VAL A 21 40.97 27.50 -6.87
C VAL A 21 39.62 27.80 -6.23
N VAL A 22 38.54 27.62 -6.99
CA VAL A 22 37.18 27.59 -6.45
C VAL A 22 37.10 26.39 -5.49
N PRO A 23 36.82 26.58 -4.18
CA PRO A 23 36.61 25.46 -3.29
C PRO A 23 35.34 24.72 -3.71
N GLY A 24 35.47 23.41 -3.88
CA GLY A 24 34.37 22.51 -4.15
C GLY A 24 33.30 22.57 -3.06
N THR A 25 32.09 22.26 -3.48
CA THR A 25 30.82 22.36 -2.75
C THR A 25 30.68 21.38 -1.57
N GLU A 26 31.74 21.12 -0.81
CA GLU A 26 31.75 20.10 0.26
C GLU A 26 31.81 20.68 1.68
N ASP A 27 31.93 22.00 1.86
CA ASP A 27 32.08 22.62 3.18
C ASP A 27 30.78 22.91 3.94
N TRP A 28 29.61 22.44 3.46
CA TRP A 28 28.32 22.63 4.15
C TRP A 28 27.90 21.48 5.06
N LEU A 29 28.70 20.42 5.21
CA LEU A 29 28.37 19.31 6.11
C LEU A 29 29.23 19.33 7.38
N PRO A 30 28.63 19.31 8.59
CA PRO A 30 29.38 19.09 9.81
C PRO A 30 30.13 17.76 9.74
N ARG A 31 31.46 17.82 9.86
CA ARG A 31 32.36 16.67 9.92
C ARG A 31 32.00 15.76 11.11
N VAL A 32 31.18 14.74 10.86
CA VAL A 32 31.03 13.57 11.73
C VAL A 32 31.92 12.47 11.15
N SER A 33 33.09 12.31 11.75
CA SER A 33 33.95 11.15 11.47
C SER A 33 33.31 9.91 12.09
N GLY A 34 32.84 9.01 11.24
CA GLY A 34 32.38 7.69 11.64
C GLY A 34 31.71 7.03 10.46
N HIS A 35 32.43 6.18 9.72
CA HIS A 35 31.82 5.26 8.77
C HIS A 35 30.83 4.38 9.52
N PRO A 36 29.52 4.45 9.26
CA PRO A 36 28.58 3.56 9.90
C PRO A 36 28.53 2.27 9.07
N ALA A 37 28.84 1.15 9.73
CA ALA A 37 29.00 -0.20 9.16
C ALA A 37 27.73 -0.81 8.51
N TRP A 38 26.68 -0.03 8.25
CA TRP A 38 25.47 -0.50 7.57
C TRP A 38 25.57 -0.42 6.04
N ALA A 39 26.50 0.37 5.49
CA ALA A 39 26.66 0.52 4.04
C ALA A 39 27.17 -0.76 3.35
N THR A 40 27.87 -1.63 4.07
CA THR A 40 28.41 -2.88 3.50
C THR A 40 27.42 -4.04 3.48
N ASN A 41 26.26 -3.92 4.15
CA ASN A 41 25.27 -5.01 4.17
C ASN A 41 24.28 -4.95 2.99
N LEU A 42 24.12 -3.79 2.32
CA LEU A 42 23.21 -3.67 1.18
C LEU A 42 23.78 -4.22 -0.12
N GLU A 43 25.10 -4.18 -0.34
CA GLU A 43 25.70 -4.70 -1.58
C GLU A 43 25.62 -6.24 -1.68
N THR A 44 25.51 -6.93 -0.55
CA THR A 44 25.35 -8.39 -0.49
C THR A 44 23.90 -8.88 -0.64
N GLU A 45 22.88 -8.03 -0.51
CA GLU A 45 21.47 -8.44 -0.68
C GLU A 45 20.99 -8.39 -2.15
N TYR A 46 21.78 -7.84 -3.07
CA TYR A 46 21.43 -7.75 -4.50
C TYR A 46 21.66 -9.05 -5.31
N GLN A 47 21.91 -10.19 -4.65
CA GLN A 47 22.12 -11.48 -5.32
C GLN A 47 21.17 -12.60 -4.85
N THR A 48 20.01 -12.28 -4.28
CA THR A 48 18.98 -13.32 -4.09
C THR A 48 18.11 -13.40 -5.34
N ASP A 49 18.22 -14.51 -6.07
CA ASP A 49 17.44 -14.81 -7.28
C ASP A 49 15.94 -14.46 -7.10
N PRO A 50 15.35 -13.64 -7.98
CA PRO A 50 13.93 -13.25 -7.88
C PRO A 50 12.97 -14.45 -7.90
N GLU A 51 13.40 -15.58 -8.48
CA GLU A 51 12.67 -16.84 -8.50
C GLU A 51 12.51 -17.48 -7.11
N LEU A 52 13.49 -17.28 -6.21
CA LEU A 52 13.41 -17.77 -4.83
C LEU A 52 12.40 -16.97 -4.00
N SER A 53 12.28 -15.67 -4.27
CA SER A 53 11.27 -14.80 -3.64
C SER A 53 9.85 -15.18 -4.09
N GLU A 54 9.64 -15.42 -5.39
CA GLU A 54 8.34 -15.91 -5.88
C GLU A 54 7.99 -17.29 -5.33
N LYS A 55 8.95 -18.20 -5.27
CA LYS A 55 8.77 -19.53 -4.67
C LYS A 55 8.41 -19.45 -3.19
N GLN A 56 9.02 -18.54 -2.45
CA GLN A 56 8.68 -18.28 -1.05
C GLN A 56 7.27 -17.69 -0.90
N ARG A 57 6.88 -16.75 -1.76
CA ARG A 57 5.51 -16.19 -1.77
C ARG A 57 4.46 -17.25 -2.10
N LEU A 58 4.75 -18.14 -3.05
CA LEU A 58 3.88 -19.27 -3.40
C LEU A 58 3.83 -20.33 -2.27
N GLN A 59 4.93 -20.51 -1.55
CA GLN A 59 4.96 -21.40 -0.39
C GLN A 59 4.10 -20.84 0.76
N ILE A 60 4.19 -19.54 1.03
CA ILE A 60 3.37 -18.86 2.04
C ILE A 60 1.90 -18.88 1.64
N SER A 61 1.57 -18.62 0.36
CA SER A 61 0.18 -18.66 -0.10
C SER A 61 -0.40 -20.08 -0.03
N LYS A 62 0.39 -21.11 -0.32
CA LYS A 62 0.01 -22.52 -0.14
C LYS A 62 -0.26 -22.82 1.33
N GLU A 63 0.65 -22.47 2.24
CA GLU A 63 0.49 -22.70 3.67
C GLU A 63 -0.75 -22.00 4.23
N LEU A 64 -1.07 -20.80 3.74
CA LEU A 64 -2.27 -20.07 4.14
C LEU A 64 -3.56 -20.79 3.68
N VAL A 65 -3.58 -21.30 2.45
CA VAL A 65 -4.71 -22.10 1.94
C VAL A 65 -4.84 -23.41 2.71
N ASP A 66 -3.73 -24.10 3.00
CA ASP A 66 -3.73 -25.33 3.79
C ASP A 66 -4.26 -25.08 5.21
N LEU A 67 -3.87 -23.96 5.84
CA LEU A 67 -4.42 -23.53 7.13
C LEU A 67 -5.92 -23.23 7.06
N GLN A 68 -6.41 -22.59 6.00
CA GLN A 68 -7.84 -22.34 5.80
C GLN A 68 -8.62 -23.66 5.66
N ILE A 69 -8.10 -24.62 4.88
CA ILE A 69 -8.71 -25.94 4.70
C ILE A 69 -8.75 -26.70 6.05
N ALA A 70 -7.66 -26.66 6.82
CA ALA A 70 -7.60 -27.30 8.14
C ALA A 70 -8.58 -26.65 9.12
N THR A 71 -8.73 -25.33 9.08
CA THR A 71 -9.70 -24.59 9.91
C THR A 71 -11.13 -24.95 9.54
N HIS A 72 -11.42 -25.10 8.24
CA HIS A 72 -12.73 -25.56 7.78
C HIS A 72 -13.03 -26.99 8.23
N HIS A 73 -12.06 -27.91 8.11
CA HIS A 73 -12.22 -29.30 8.59
C HIS A 73 -12.48 -29.35 10.10
N LEU A 74 -11.75 -28.55 10.90
CA LEU A 74 -11.96 -28.50 12.34
C LEU A 74 -13.36 -27.97 12.70
N ARG A 75 -13.86 -27.00 11.92
CA ARG A 75 -15.22 -26.48 12.08
C ARG A 75 -16.27 -27.54 11.73
N GLU A 76 -16.10 -28.26 10.63
CA GLU A 76 -16.99 -29.37 10.27
C GLU A 76 -17.01 -30.46 11.34
N GLN A 77 -15.85 -30.81 11.90
CA GLN A 77 -15.76 -31.75 13.01
C GLN A 77 -16.53 -31.27 14.24
N HIS A 78 -16.36 -29.99 14.61
CA HIS A 78 -17.10 -29.41 15.73
C HIS A 78 -18.61 -29.41 15.48
N GLU A 79 -19.05 -29.07 14.26
CA GLU A 79 -20.47 -29.10 13.90
C GLU A 79 -21.04 -30.53 13.94
N ALA A 80 -20.27 -31.55 13.55
CA ALA A 80 -20.64 -32.95 13.66
C ALA A 80 -20.74 -33.43 15.12
N GLU A 81 -19.79 -33.05 15.98
CA GLU A 81 -19.84 -33.33 17.42
C GLU A 81 -21.05 -32.67 18.07
N VAL A 82 -21.33 -31.41 17.73
CA VAL A 82 -22.52 -30.69 18.22
C VAL A 82 -23.80 -31.39 17.78
N PHE A 83 -23.83 -31.92 16.56
CA PHE A 83 -24.98 -32.66 16.06
C PHE A 83 -25.19 -33.98 16.83
N GLU A 84 -24.15 -34.78 17.06
CA GLU A 84 -24.26 -36.00 17.86
C GLU A 84 -24.62 -35.71 19.32
N LEU A 85 -24.07 -34.64 19.92
CA LEU A 85 -24.47 -34.20 21.25
C LEU A 85 -25.95 -33.83 21.31
N LYS A 86 -26.46 -33.10 20.33
CA LYS A 86 -27.89 -32.77 20.25
C LYS A 86 -28.77 -34.02 20.15
N LYS A 87 -28.34 -35.01 19.37
CA LYS A 87 -29.04 -36.28 19.23
C LYS A 87 -29.04 -37.09 20.54
N GLU A 88 -27.92 -37.13 21.26
CA GLU A 88 -27.85 -37.77 22.57
C GLU A 88 -28.70 -37.04 23.62
N VAL A 89 -28.72 -35.71 23.60
CA VAL A 89 -29.61 -34.90 24.46
C VAL A 89 -31.07 -35.26 24.19
N LEU A 90 -31.51 -35.29 22.93
CA LEU A 90 -32.88 -35.68 22.58
C LEU A 90 -33.21 -37.11 23.03
N ARG A 91 -32.25 -38.05 22.94
CA ARG A 91 -32.41 -39.42 23.43
C ARG A 91 -32.59 -39.46 24.94
N LEU A 92 -31.80 -38.68 25.68
CA LEU A 92 -31.90 -38.58 27.13
C LEU A 92 -33.19 -37.89 27.56
N GLU A 93 -33.61 -36.83 26.88
CA GLU A 93 -34.89 -36.15 27.12
C GLU A 93 -36.07 -37.12 26.93
N SER A 94 -36.05 -37.90 25.85
CA SER A 94 -37.07 -38.94 25.60
C SER A 94 -37.10 -39.98 26.74
N ARG A 95 -35.93 -40.39 27.23
CA ARG A 95 -35.80 -41.34 28.34
C ARG A 95 -36.33 -40.77 29.66
N VAL A 96 -36.08 -39.48 29.94
CA VAL A 96 -36.61 -38.79 31.12
C VAL A 96 -38.13 -38.71 31.04
N LEU A 97 -38.68 -38.33 29.88
CA LEU A 97 -40.13 -38.28 29.66
C LEU A 97 -40.80 -39.65 29.85
N GLU A 98 -40.18 -40.74 29.38
CA GLU A 98 -40.65 -42.11 29.62
C GLU A 98 -40.68 -42.45 31.11
N LEU A 99 -39.64 -42.08 31.86
CA LEU A 99 -39.54 -42.35 33.30
C LEU A 99 -40.55 -41.53 34.11
N GLU A 100 -40.79 -40.27 33.72
CA GLU A 100 -41.82 -39.40 34.32
C GLU A 100 -43.22 -40.00 34.11
N GLN A 101 -43.53 -40.49 32.90
CA GLN A 101 -44.84 -41.11 32.60
C GLN A 101 -45.07 -42.44 33.35
N HIS A 102 -44.02 -43.20 33.65
CA HIS A 102 -44.12 -44.44 34.43
C HIS A 102 -44.15 -44.21 35.95
N GLY A 103 -43.76 -43.03 36.44
CA GLY A 103 -43.84 -42.63 37.84
C GLY A 103 -45.28 -42.43 38.32
N ASP A 104 -46.17 -41.96 37.45
CA ASP A 104 -47.55 -41.61 37.81
C ASP A 104 -48.55 -42.79 37.81
N CYS A 105 -48.18 -43.95 37.25
CA CYS A 105 -49.09 -45.11 37.16
C CYS A 105 -49.14 -46.01 38.40
N LYS A 106 -48.39 -45.67 39.48
CA LYS A 106 -48.43 -46.42 40.75
C LYS A 106 -49.25 -45.73 41.86
N GLY A 107 -49.94 -44.64 41.55
CA GLY A 107 -50.86 -43.96 42.46
C GLY A 107 -52.32 -44.31 42.19
N HIS A 108 -52.90 -45.19 43.03
CA HIS A 108 -54.33 -45.42 43.26
C HIS A 108 -55.07 -46.52 42.47
N ARG A 109 -55.07 -47.74 43.06
CA ARG A 109 -56.34 -48.44 43.38
C ARG A 109 -56.13 -49.41 44.56
N VAL A 110 -56.53 -49.01 45.75
CA VAL A 110 -56.73 -49.93 46.89
C VAL A 110 -57.99 -49.52 47.62
N GLN A 111 -58.99 -50.40 47.63
CA GLN A 111 -59.88 -50.75 48.76
C GLN A 111 -60.61 -52.07 48.40
N PRO A 112 -61.08 -52.90 49.36
CA PRO A 112 -60.55 -53.18 50.70
C PRO A 112 -60.49 -54.71 51.03
N ALA A 113 -59.87 -55.02 52.17
CA ALA A 113 -60.06 -56.21 53.01
C ALA A 113 -59.65 -57.60 52.50
N ALA A 114 -58.49 -58.08 52.99
CA ALA A 114 -58.42 -59.19 53.95
C ALA A 114 -56.95 -59.56 54.20
N SER A 115 -56.47 -59.31 55.42
CA SER A 115 -55.38 -60.08 56.03
C SER A 115 -55.90 -61.51 56.30
N PRO A 116 -55.07 -62.57 56.30
CA PRO A 116 -53.86 -62.63 57.12
C PRO A 116 -52.68 -63.41 56.51
N GLY A 117 -51.52 -63.27 57.13
CA GLY A 117 -50.43 -64.25 56.98
C GLY A 117 -49.06 -63.61 56.81
N HIS A 118 -48.34 -63.52 57.93
CA HIS A 118 -46.93 -63.23 58.03
C HIS A 118 -46.08 -63.95 56.97
N HIS A 119 -45.32 -63.21 56.17
CA HIS A 119 -44.04 -63.69 55.65
C HIS A 119 -43.00 -62.56 55.64
N GLN A 120 -41.99 -62.81 56.48
CA GLN A 120 -40.59 -62.41 56.42
C GLN A 120 -40.19 -61.34 55.39
N VAL A 121 -39.66 -60.24 55.94
CA VAL A 121 -38.81 -59.26 55.28
C VAL A 121 -37.47 -59.89 54.91
N PRO A 122 -37.01 -59.74 53.65
CA PRO A 122 -35.59 -59.60 53.33
C PRO A 122 -35.28 -58.17 52.84
N PRO A 123 -34.05 -57.69 53.05
CA PRO A 123 -33.70 -56.28 52.93
C PRO A 123 -33.62 -55.85 51.46
N GLN A 124 -34.40 -54.83 51.09
CA GLN A 124 -34.18 -54.07 49.87
C GLN A 124 -32.95 -53.18 50.08
N GLU A 125 -31.91 -53.37 49.28
CA GLU A 125 -30.81 -52.42 49.12
C GLU A 125 -31.32 -51.12 48.46
N PRO A 126 -31.15 -49.94 49.06
CA PRO A 126 -31.34 -48.66 48.41
C PRO A 126 -30.01 -47.90 48.48
N SER A 127 -29.03 -48.23 47.63
CA SER A 127 -27.73 -47.54 47.69
C SER A 127 -27.16 -47.15 46.33
N GLY A 128 -27.39 -47.95 45.27
CA GLY A 128 -26.75 -47.70 43.97
C GLY A 128 -27.25 -46.46 43.22
N GLY A 129 -28.58 -46.20 43.22
CA GLY A 129 -29.16 -45.08 42.49
C GLY A 129 -28.88 -43.70 43.11
N GLN A 130 -28.81 -43.64 44.44
CA GLN A 130 -28.58 -42.40 45.19
C GLN A 130 -27.13 -41.94 45.08
N GLN A 131 -26.18 -42.87 45.00
CA GLN A 131 -24.76 -42.59 44.71
C GLN A 131 -24.57 -42.08 43.28
N ARG A 132 -25.24 -42.69 42.30
CA ARG A 132 -25.13 -42.29 40.88
C ARG A 132 -25.64 -40.87 40.63
N LEU A 133 -26.79 -40.50 41.22
CA LEU A 133 -27.30 -39.13 41.14
C LEU A 133 -26.36 -38.14 41.83
N GLN A 134 -25.72 -38.54 42.93
CA GLN A 134 -24.76 -37.71 43.64
C GLN A 134 -23.46 -37.51 42.85
N GLU A 135 -23.02 -38.51 42.09
CA GLU A 135 -21.89 -38.43 41.16
C GLU A 135 -22.21 -37.55 39.96
N GLU A 136 -23.40 -37.68 39.37
CA GLU A 136 -23.86 -36.82 38.28
C GLU A 136 -23.96 -35.35 38.72
N LEU A 137 -24.48 -35.08 39.92
CA LEU A 137 -24.55 -33.72 40.45
C LEU A 137 -23.14 -33.11 40.65
N LYS A 138 -22.19 -33.91 41.16
CA LYS A 138 -20.79 -33.49 41.30
C LYS A 138 -20.15 -33.22 39.93
N TRP A 139 -20.41 -34.07 38.95
CA TRP A 139 -19.91 -33.89 37.59
C TRP A 139 -20.47 -32.61 36.94
N VAL A 140 -21.76 -32.35 37.08
CA VAL A 140 -22.41 -31.14 36.57
C VAL A 140 -21.84 -29.88 37.22
N LEU A 141 -21.65 -29.88 38.55
CA LEU A 141 -21.04 -28.75 39.26
C LEU A 141 -19.61 -28.47 38.81
N GLU A 142 -18.79 -29.51 38.66
CA GLU A 142 -17.41 -29.37 38.20
C GLU A 142 -17.36 -28.88 36.75
N HIS A 143 -18.24 -29.39 35.89
CA HIS A 143 -18.36 -28.94 34.50
C HIS A 143 -18.78 -27.47 34.41
N HIS A 144 -19.74 -27.05 35.23
CA HIS A 144 -20.13 -25.64 35.33
C HIS A 144 -18.98 -24.77 35.85
N ARG A 145 -18.20 -25.24 36.83
CA ARG A 145 -17.03 -24.53 37.36
C ARG A 145 -15.95 -24.34 36.30
N VAL A 146 -15.61 -25.39 35.55
CA VAL A 146 -14.63 -25.33 34.46
C VAL A 146 -15.12 -24.40 33.35
N ARG A 147 -16.40 -24.49 32.98
CA ARG A 147 -17.02 -23.57 32.01
C ARG A 147 -16.95 -22.12 32.49
N GLN A 148 -17.21 -21.87 33.77
CA GLN A 148 -17.14 -20.52 34.36
C GLN A 148 -15.71 -19.99 34.32
N GLN A 149 -14.72 -20.79 34.71
CA GLN A 149 -13.30 -20.40 34.61
C GLN A 149 -12.86 -20.15 33.16
N ALA A 150 -13.33 -20.95 32.20
CA ALA A 150 -13.03 -20.74 30.78
C ALA A 150 -13.64 -19.43 30.24
N LEU A 151 -14.82 -19.04 30.74
CA LEU A 151 -15.42 -17.75 30.39
C LEU A 151 -14.66 -16.59 31.05
N GLU A 152 -14.27 -16.72 32.31
CA GLU A 152 -13.48 -15.72 33.03
C GLU A 152 -12.12 -15.48 32.35
N THR A 153 -11.41 -16.54 31.95
CA THR A 153 -10.15 -16.42 31.22
C THR A 153 -10.35 -15.75 29.86
N ARG A 154 -11.40 -16.13 29.12
CA ARG A 154 -11.72 -15.52 27.82
C ARG A 154 -12.08 -14.04 27.93
N VAL A 155 -12.83 -13.65 28.96
CA VAL A 155 -13.13 -12.24 29.25
C VAL A 155 -11.85 -11.48 29.62
N ALA A 156 -10.94 -12.08 30.40
CA ALA A 156 -9.66 -11.47 30.73
C ALA A 156 -8.79 -11.23 29.48
N VAL A 157 -8.71 -12.22 28.57
CA VAL A 157 -7.98 -12.09 27.29
C VAL A 157 -8.58 -11.01 26.41
N LEU A 158 -9.90 -10.98 26.24
CA LEU A 158 -10.59 -9.93 25.48
C LEU A 158 -10.38 -8.53 26.11
N GLY A 159 -10.35 -8.45 27.43
CA GLY A 159 -10.03 -7.22 28.16
C GLY A 159 -8.63 -6.70 27.86
N GLN A 160 -7.63 -7.59 27.83
CA GLN A 160 -6.25 -7.24 27.45
C GLN A 160 -6.15 -6.79 26.00
N GLN A 161 -6.81 -7.50 25.08
CA GLN A 161 -6.84 -7.13 23.66
C GLN A 161 -7.49 -5.77 23.42
N LEU A 162 -8.63 -5.50 24.07
CA LEU A 162 -9.30 -4.19 23.97
C LEU A 162 -8.44 -3.06 24.53
N GLN A 163 -7.69 -3.33 25.61
CA GLN A 163 -6.77 -2.35 26.17
C GLN A 163 -5.60 -2.06 25.21
N GLY A 164 -5.00 -3.11 24.64
CA GLY A 164 -3.95 -2.97 23.61
C GLY A 164 -4.43 -2.16 22.41
N ALA A 165 -5.58 -2.50 21.85
CA ALA A 165 -6.17 -1.77 20.72
C ALA A 165 -6.46 -0.29 21.06
N ARG A 166 -6.88 0.01 22.30
CA ARG A 166 -7.09 1.40 22.75
C ARG A 166 -5.77 2.17 22.87
N GLU A 167 -4.72 1.53 23.35
CA GLU A 167 -3.39 2.14 23.45
C GLU A 167 -2.80 2.37 22.06
N GLU A 168 -2.91 1.41 21.16
CA GLU A 168 -2.54 1.55 19.76
C GLU A 168 -3.29 2.70 19.08
N ALA A 169 -4.62 2.77 19.24
CA ALA A 169 -5.43 3.88 18.72
C ALA A 169 -4.98 5.24 19.29
N ARG A 170 -4.64 5.32 20.58
CA ARG A 170 -4.09 6.55 21.19
C ARG A 170 -2.74 6.93 20.60
N THR A 171 -1.82 5.96 20.44
CA THR A 171 -0.50 6.24 19.84
C THR A 171 -0.62 6.64 18.37
N ALA A 172 -1.52 6.02 17.61
CA ALA A 172 -1.83 6.41 16.25
C ALA A 172 -2.40 7.84 16.19
N GLY A 173 -3.33 8.19 17.09
CA GLY A 173 -3.85 9.55 17.23
C GLY A 173 -2.77 10.59 17.55
N GLN A 174 -1.83 10.26 18.44
CA GLN A 174 -0.68 11.13 18.75
C GLN A 174 0.24 11.30 17.53
N ARG A 175 0.50 10.23 16.77
CA ARG A 175 1.29 10.30 15.53
C ARG A 175 0.62 11.17 14.48
N LEU A 176 -0.70 11.04 14.29
CA LEU A 176 -1.47 11.89 13.37
C LEU A 176 -1.42 13.37 13.81
N ALA A 177 -1.57 13.65 15.10
CA ALA A 177 -1.45 15.01 15.62
C ALA A 177 -0.05 15.59 15.40
N ALA A 178 1.01 14.81 15.64
CA ALA A 178 2.38 15.22 15.37
C ALA A 178 2.61 15.51 13.87
N GLN A 179 2.11 14.66 12.98
CA GLN A 179 2.18 14.87 11.53
C GLN A 179 1.41 16.11 11.09
N ALA A 180 0.21 16.35 11.63
CA ALA A 180 -0.57 17.54 11.34
C ALA A 180 0.16 18.83 11.73
N MET A 181 0.83 18.82 12.89
CA MET A 181 1.68 19.94 13.32
C MET A 181 2.83 20.16 12.34
N VAL A 182 3.56 19.11 11.93
CA VAL A 182 4.64 19.23 10.95
C VAL A 182 4.12 19.79 9.62
N LEU A 183 3.01 19.27 9.09
CA LEU A 183 2.41 19.77 7.86
C LEU A 183 2.04 21.25 7.96
N SER A 184 1.50 21.69 9.10
CA SER A 184 1.19 23.11 9.33
C SER A 184 2.45 23.99 9.31
N THR A 185 3.54 23.52 9.91
CA THR A 185 4.83 24.24 9.91
C THR A 185 5.43 24.32 8.52
N CYS A 186 5.43 23.22 7.76
CA CYS A 186 5.88 23.18 6.37
C CYS A 186 5.03 24.11 5.49
N GLN A 187 3.71 24.15 5.72
CA GLN A 187 2.82 25.04 4.98
C GLN A 187 3.09 26.52 5.31
N GLY A 188 3.45 26.85 6.55
CA GLY A 188 3.91 28.17 6.94
C GLY A 188 5.22 28.56 6.23
N GLN A 189 6.19 27.65 6.21
CA GLN A 189 7.48 27.85 5.52
C GLN A 189 7.30 28.04 4.01
N LEU A 190 6.41 27.27 3.37
CA LEU A 190 6.08 27.45 1.95
C LEU A 190 5.55 28.87 1.67
N ARG A 191 4.58 29.34 2.47
CA ARG A 191 4.03 30.69 2.32
C ARG A 191 5.08 31.78 2.53
N GLN A 192 5.99 31.58 3.48
CA GLN A 192 7.10 32.51 3.72
C GLN A 192 8.04 32.57 2.50
N ALA A 193 8.45 31.41 1.97
CA ALA A 193 9.29 31.34 0.78
C ALA A 193 8.61 31.94 -0.46
N GLU A 194 7.29 31.74 -0.61
CA GLU A 194 6.49 32.38 -1.67
C GLU A 194 6.50 33.91 -1.56
N ALA A 195 6.36 34.46 -0.35
CA ALA A 195 6.41 35.90 -0.12
C ALA A 195 7.80 36.49 -0.41
N GLU A 196 8.87 35.82 0.04
CA GLU A 196 10.26 36.20 -0.26
C GLU A 196 10.55 36.16 -1.76
N ASN A 197 10.08 35.12 -2.47
CA ASN A 197 10.22 35.03 -3.91
C ASN A 197 9.50 36.20 -4.62
N ALA A 198 8.28 36.54 -4.18
CA ALA A 198 7.56 37.70 -4.72
C ALA A 198 8.31 39.03 -4.48
N GLN A 199 8.91 39.21 -3.31
CA GLN A 199 9.74 40.37 -3.00
C GLN A 199 10.99 40.45 -3.88
N LEU A 200 11.71 39.34 -4.03
CA LEU A 200 12.90 39.25 -4.89
C LEU A 200 12.55 39.51 -6.37
N GLN A 201 11.43 38.96 -6.85
CA GLN A 201 10.93 39.25 -8.20
C GLN A 201 10.65 40.74 -8.41
N LEU A 202 10.10 41.42 -7.40
CA LEU A 202 9.88 42.86 -7.46
C LEU A 202 11.20 43.65 -7.48
N GLN A 203 12.18 43.27 -6.67
CA GLN A 203 13.51 43.90 -6.66
C GLN A 203 14.21 43.73 -8.01
N LEU A 204 14.15 42.53 -8.60
CA LEU A 204 14.72 42.25 -9.91
C LEU A 204 14.05 43.09 -11.01
N LYS A 205 12.72 43.28 -10.95
CA LYS A 205 12.01 44.18 -11.88
C LYS A 205 12.49 45.62 -11.76
N LYS A 206 12.61 46.16 -10.54
CA LYS A 206 13.11 47.52 -10.30
C LYS A 206 14.53 47.70 -10.82
N LEU A 207 15.44 46.78 -10.50
CA LEU A 207 16.81 46.82 -11.02
C LEU A 207 16.83 46.75 -12.55
N ASN A 208 16.03 45.88 -13.16
CA ASN A 208 15.95 45.80 -14.62
C ASN A 208 15.42 47.09 -15.25
N GLU A 209 14.44 47.75 -14.64
CA GLU A 209 13.94 49.06 -15.08
C GLU A 209 15.05 50.13 -14.97
N GLU A 210 15.80 50.16 -13.86
CA GLU A 210 16.94 51.06 -13.69
C GLU A 210 18.05 50.83 -14.75
N TYR A 211 18.42 49.56 -14.98
CA TYR A 211 19.39 49.22 -16.02
C TYR A 211 18.89 49.58 -17.42
N ALA A 212 17.60 49.36 -17.70
CA ALA A 212 17.00 49.74 -18.98
C ALA A 212 17.08 51.25 -19.21
N VAL A 213 16.80 52.08 -18.19
CA VAL A 213 16.91 53.54 -18.29
C VAL A 213 18.36 53.97 -18.50
N ARG A 214 19.32 53.41 -17.73
CA ARG A 214 20.76 53.74 -17.90
C ARG A 214 21.27 53.37 -19.29
N LEU A 215 20.92 52.18 -19.78
CA LEU A 215 21.29 51.73 -21.13
C LEU A 215 20.68 52.63 -22.21
N GLN A 216 19.42 53.03 -22.05
CA GLN A 216 18.79 53.98 -22.99
C GLN A 216 19.50 55.33 -23.00
N HIS A 217 19.96 55.82 -21.85
CA HIS A 217 20.70 57.07 -21.76
C HIS A 217 22.05 56.97 -22.49
N TYR A 218 22.86 55.93 -22.20
CA TYR A 218 24.13 55.70 -22.90
C TYR A 218 23.95 55.51 -24.42
N ALA A 219 22.89 54.82 -24.84
CA ALA A 219 22.58 54.66 -26.25
C ALA A 219 22.24 56.00 -26.93
N LYS A 220 21.56 56.92 -26.23
CA LYS A 220 21.29 58.27 -26.75
C LYS A 220 22.54 59.13 -26.84
N GLU A 221 23.37 59.14 -25.79
CA GLU A 221 24.63 59.91 -25.75
C GLU A 221 25.62 59.46 -26.83
N THR A 222 25.75 58.14 -27.05
CA THR A 222 26.62 57.57 -28.10
C THR A 222 26.12 57.90 -29.51
N VAL A 223 24.81 57.94 -29.71
CA VAL A 223 24.21 58.40 -30.98
C VAL A 223 24.42 59.90 -31.17
N GLU A 224 24.25 60.71 -30.13
CA GLU A 224 24.43 62.17 -30.16
C GLU A 224 25.87 62.60 -30.49
N THR A 225 26.86 61.83 -30.06
CA THR A 225 28.30 62.10 -30.31
C THR A 225 28.84 61.58 -31.65
N ALA A 226 28.10 60.73 -32.38
CA ALA A 226 28.55 60.13 -33.64
C ALA A 226 28.31 61.00 -34.90
N ASN A 227 29.26 60.99 -35.84
CA ASN A 227 29.13 61.59 -37.18
C ASN A 227 27.92 61.02 -37.95
N SER A 228 27.28 61.80 -38.82
CA SER A 228 26.02 61.43 -39.50
C SER A 228 26.01 60.06 -40.19
N THR A 229 27.11 59.67 -40.84
CA THR A 229 27.26 58.35 -41.48
C THR A 229 27.46 57.20 -40.47
N GLY A 230 28.26 57.43 -39.42
CA GLY A 230 28.47 56.44 -38.34
C GLY A 230 27.23 56.28 -37.46
N ARG A 231 26.45 57.37 -37.30
CA ARG A 231 25.17 57.40 -36.58
C ARG A 231 24.14 56.47 -37.21
N ALA A 232 23.99 56.48 -38.53
CA ALA A 232 23.05 55.60 -39.24
C ALA A 232 23.43 54.11 -39.12
N ALA A 233 24.73 53.80 -39.25
CA ALA A 233 25.24 52.43 -39.07
C ALA A 233 25.04 51.92 -37.63
N LEU A 234 25.35 52.74 -36.62
CA LEU A 234 25.13 52.40 -35.21
C LEU A 234 23.65 52.23 -34.87
N GLN A 235 22.78 53.10 -35.39
CA GLN A 235 21.32 52.99 -35.19
C GLN A 235 20.78 51.69 -35.79
N SER A 236 21.14 51.35 -37.02
CA SER A 236 20.70 50.10 -37.64
C SER A 236 21.18 48.84 -36.89
N PHE A 237 22.42 48.86 -36.36
CA PHE A 237 22.95 47.78 -35.54
C PHE A 237 22.24 47.65 -34.18
N LEU A 238 22.01 48.77 -33.49
CA LEU A 238 21.25 48.80 -32.23
C LEU A 238 19.81 48.34 -32.43
N GLU A 239 19.16 48.74 -33.52
CA GLU A 239 17.81 48.27 -33.82
C GLU A 239 17.77 46.78 -34.17
N ALA A 240 18.76 46.25 -34.90
CA ALA A 240 18.88 44.83 -35.19
C ALA A 240 19.07 44.01 -33.91
N THR A 241 20.03 44.40 -33.06
CA THR A 241 20.29 43.72 -31.78
C THR A 241 19.09 43.77 -30.84
N LEU A 242 18.38 44.91 -30.75
CA LEU A 242 17.13 45.01 -29.98
C LEU A 242 16.01 44.11 -30.53
N ARG A 243 15.90 43.96 -31.86
CA ARG A 243 14.94 43.04 -32.48
C ARG A 243 15.28 41.59 -32.12
N ASP A 244 16.56 41.22 -32.16
CA ASP A 244 17.02 39.87 -31.83
C ASP A 244 16.82 39.55 -30.35
N ILE A 245 17.15 40.48 -29.44
CA ILE A 245 16.92 40.33 -28.00
C ILE A 245 15.42 40.16 -27.71
N ARG A 246 14.55 41.00 -28.31
CA ARG A 246 13.10 40.87 -28.17
C ARG A 246 12.58 39.54 -28.72
N ALA A 247 13.11 39.06 -29.84
CA ALA A 247 12.75 37.76 -30.41
C ALA A 247 13.17 36.59 -29.50
N ALA A 248 14.38 36.66 -28.94
CA ALA A 248 14.90 35.67 -27.98
C ALA A 248 14.09 35.66 -26.67
N HIS A 249 13.68 36.81 -26.16
CA HIS A 249 12.79 36.87 -25.00
C HIS A 249 11.41 36.26 -25.30
N ARG A 250 10.79 36.60 -26.44
CA ARG A 250 9.51 36.00 -26.83
C ARG A 250 9.60 34.48 -27.01
N SER A 251 10.68 33.96 -27.60
CA SER A 251 10.85 32.51 -27.77
C SER A 251 11.02 31.81 -26.42
N ARG A 252 11.80 32.39 -25.50
CA ARG A 252 11.94 31.87 -24.13
C ARG A 252 10.63 31.93 -23.34
N GLU A 253 9.88 33.02 -23.45
CA GLU A 253 8.56 33.15 -22.83
C GLU A 253 7.58 32.10 -23.37
N GLN A 254 7.58 31.86 -24.69
CA GLN A 254 6.77 30.82 -25.31
C GLN A 254 7.17 29.43 -24.83
N GLN A 255 8.47 29.14 -24.71
CA GLN A 255 8.97 27.87 -24.16
C GLN A 255 8.52 27.67 -22.70
N LEU A 256 8.68 28.69 -21.85
CA LEU A 256 8.24 28.65 -20.45
C LEU A 256 6.72 28.52 -20.33
N ALA A 257 5.95 29.23 -21.15
CA ALA A 257 4.50 29.12 -21.18
C ALA A 257 4.04 27.73 -21.63
N GLN A 258 4.71 27.15 -22.64
CA GLN A 258 4.42 25.80 -23.11
C GLN A 258 4.76 24.75 -22.04
N ALA A 259 5.91 24.86 -21.37
CA ALA A 259 6.28 24.00 -20.24
C ALA A 259 5.29 24.13 -19.08
N ALA A 260 4.89 25.36 -18.72
CA ALA A 260 3.88 25.58 -17.68
C ALA A 260 2.52 24.94 -18.05
N ARG A 261 2.12 25.01 -19.33
CA ARG A 261 0.90 24.33 -19.83
C ARG A 261 1.02 22.81 -19.75
N THR A 262 2.16 22.23 -20.12
CA THR A 262 2.36 20.77 -20.02
C THR A 262 2.36 20.31 -18.56
N TYR A 263 2.98 21.04 -17.64
CA TYR A 263 2.92 20.73 -16.21
C TYR A 263 1.50 20.82 -15.64
N ARG A 264 0.76 21.88 -15.99
CA ARG A 264 -0.66 22.00 -15.57
C ARG A 264 -1.51 20.86 -16.12
N LYS A 265 -1.28 20.46 -17.37
CA LYS A 265 -1.98 19.32 -17.96
C LYS A 265 -1.66 18.03 -17.21
N ARG A 266 -0.37 17.74 -16.94
CA ARG A 266 0.05 16.57 -16.16
C ARG A 266 -0.56 16.55 -14.77
N LEU A 267 -0.62 17.71 -14.09
CA LEU A 267 -1.26 17.85 -12.79
C LEU A 267 -2.76 17.56 -12.85
N ALA A 268 -3.46 18.08 -13.86
CA ALA A 268 -4.89 17.81 -14.07
C ALA A 268 -5.17 16.35 -14.44
N ASP A 269 -4.31 15.73 -15.26
CA ASP A 269 -4.41 14.30 -15.61
C ASP A 269 -4.19 13.43 -14.36
N LEU A 270 -3.23 13.80 -13.51
CA LEU A 270 -2.95 13.12 -12.24
C LEU A 270 -4.12 13.28 -11.24
N SER A 271 -4.68 14.48 -11.09
CA SER A 271 -5.84 14.70 -10.21
C SER A 271 -7.05 13.92 -10.71
N ARG A 272 -7.30 13.89 -12.03
CA ARG A 272 -8.36 13.07 -12.64
C ARG A 272 -8.12 11.59 -12.41
N GLY A 273 -6.87 11.13 -12.49
CA GLY A 273 -6.50 9.75 -12.17
C GLY A 273 -6.76 9.39 -10.70
N GLN A 274 -6.46 10.31 -9.78
CA GLN A 274 -6.77 10.15 -8.35
C GLN A 274 -8.28 10.11 -8.10
N GLU A 275 -9.05 11.00 -8.72
CA GLU A 275 -10.52 11.00 -8.63
C GLU A 275 -11.14 9.72 -9.20
N LEU A 276 -10.65 9.27 -10.36
CA LEU A 276 -11.09 8.00 -10.95
C LEU A 276 -10.78 6.83 -10.01
N LEU A 277 -9.60 6.80 -9.43
CA LEU A 277 -9.23 5.75 -8.48
C LEU A 277 -10.12 5.77 -7.22
N LEU A 278 -10.38 6.94 -6.67
CA LEU A 278 -11.26 7.10 -5.52
C LEU A 278 -12.70 6.68 -5.85
N THR A 279 -13.20 6.97 -7.06
CA THR A 279 -14.52 6.53 -7.50
C THR A 279 -14.57 5.02 -7.75
N THR A 280 -13.52 4.42 -8.33
CA THR A 280 -13.44 2.96 -8.50
C THR A 280 -13.35 2.26 -7.16
N CYS A 281 -12.53 2.74 -6.21
CA CYS A 281 -12.46 2.17 -4.87
C CYS A 281 -13.82 2.26 -4.17
N ARG A 282 -14.48 3.42 -4.22
CA ARG A 282 -15.84 3.57 -3.68
C ARG A 282 -16.83 2.61 -4.34
N ALA A 283 -16.77 2.46 -5.67
CA ALA A 283 -17.65 1.56 -6.41
C ALA A 283 -17.39 0.08 -6.09
N THR A 284 -16.13 -0.34 -5.95
CA THR A 284 -15.79 -1.71 -5.55
C THR A 284 -16.25 -2.00 -4.12
N PHE A 285 -16.15 -1.02 -3.23
CA PHE A 285 -16.69 -1.13 -1.87
C PHE A 285 -18.23 -1.18 -1.88
N THR A 286 -18.92 -0.38 -2.70
CA THR A 286 -20.38 -0.47 -2.81
C THR A 286 -20.83 -1.79 -3.43
N THR A 287 -20.17 -2.29 -4.49
CA THR A 287 -20.50 -3.60 -5.07
C THR A 287 -20.17 -4.77 -4.16
N ALA A 288 -19.14 -4.64 -3.30
CA ALA A 288 -18.85 -5.64 -2.27
C ALA A 288 -19.91 -5.64 -1.15
N ILE A 289 -20.57 -4.50 -0.92
CA ILE A 289 -21.67 -4.36 0.04
C ILE A 289 -23.02 -4.76 -0.60
N ASP A 290 -23.21 -4.51 -1.90
CA ASP A 290 -24.42 -4.81 -2.68
C ASP A 290 -24.45 -6.23 -3.26
N LEU A 291 -23.37 -7.01 -3.08
CA LEU A 291 -23.42 -8.47 -3.18
C LEU A 291 -24.22 -8.99 -1.97
N GLU A 292 -25.54 -8.85 -2.05
CA GLU A 292 -26.43 -9.73 -1.30
C GLU A 292 -25.98 -11.19 -1.51
N PRO A 293 -26.03 -12.04 -0.48
CA PRO A 293 -25.76 -13.46 -0.64
C PRO A 293 -26.69 -13.98 -1.73
N SER A 294 -26.12 -14.36 -2.87
CA SER A 294 -26.86 -15.04 -3.93
C SER A 294 -27.68 -16.16 -3.26
N PRO A 295 -29.02 -16.16 -3.36
CA PRO A 295 -29.83 -17.21 -2.76
C PRO A 295 -29.35 -18.54 -3.32
N MET A 296 -28.75 -19.37 -2.45
CA MET A 296 -28.26 -20.70 -2.79
C MET A 296 -29.41 -21.56 -3.30
N HIS A 297 -29.64 -21.52 -4.61
CA HIS A 297 -30.65 -22.30 -5.34
C HIS A 297 -30.31 -23.80 -5.38
N TRP A 298 -29.09 -24.20 -5.01
CA TRP A 298 -28.69 -25.61 -4.91
C TRP A 298 -29.26 -26.33 -3.67
N ALA A 299 -29.79 -25.60 -2.68
CA ALA A 299 -30.42 -26.22 -1.50
C ALA A 299 -31.85 -26.74 -1.77
N THR A 300 -32.52 -26.23 -2.80
CA THR A 300 -33.92 -26.57 -3.09
C THR A 300 -34.05 -27.92 -3.82
N ASP A 301 -33.12 -28.25 -4.72
CA ASP A 301 -33.25 -29.42 -5.60
C ASP A 301 -32.96 -30.76 -4.88
N LEU A 302 -32.18 -30.74 -3.79
CA LEU A 302 -31.95 -31.92 -2.94
C LEU A 302 -33.07 -32.16 -1.92
N SER A 303 -33.88 -31.13 -1.64
CA SER A 303 -34.98 -31.20 -0.68
C SER A 303 -36.21 -31.91 -1.26
N HIS A 304 -36.50 -31.67 -2.55
CA HIS A 304 -37.67 -32.23 -3.23
C HIS A 304 -37.57 -33.74 -3.53
N GLN A 305 -36.37 -34.32 -3.51
CA GLN A 305 -36.20 -35.77 -3.70
C GLN A 305 -36.44 -36.54 -2.39
N ARG A 306 -36.23 -35.91 -1.23
CA ARG A 306 -36.40 -36.52 0.11
C ARG A 306 -37.82 -36.40 0.66
N GLU A 307 -38.56 -35.36 0.29
CA GLU A 307 -39.94 -35.14 0.77
C GLU A 307 -40.99 -36.08 0.16
N ASN A 308 -40.70 -36.70 -1.00
CA ASN A 308 -41.64 -37.58 -1.70
C ASN A 308 -41.89 -38.94 -1.02
N GLU A 309 -41.05 -39.35 -0.06
CA GLU A 309 -41.21 -40.66 0.62
C GLU A 309 -42.05 -40.57 1.90
N TYR A 310 -42.18 -39.39 2.53
CA TYR A 310 -42.87 -39.24 3.82
C TYR A 310 -44.29 -38.66 3.73
N GLY A 311 -44.68 -38.08 2.59
CA GLY A 311 -46.01 -37.48 2.39
C GLY A 311 -47.17 -38.46 2.16
N ARG A 312 -46.91 -39.72 1.79
CA ARG A 312 -47.96 -40.67 1.34
C ARG A 312 -48.71 -41.39 2.46
N ARG A 313 -48.36 -41.21 3.74
CA ARG A 313 -49.01 -41.92 4.87
C ARG A 313 -49.90 -41.06 5.76
N ARG A 314 -50.06 -39.75 5.48
CA ARG A 314 -50.84 -38.84 6.35
C ARG A 314 -52.24 -38.48 5.84
N THR A 315 -52.68 -39.03 4.71
CA THR A 315 -53.89 -38.57 4.01
C THR A 315 -55.17 -39.40 4.26
N LEU A 316 -55.23 -40.26 5.27
CA LEU A 316 -56.37 -41.20 5.41
C LEU A 316 -57.29 -41.03 6.62
N LEU A 317 -57.13 -40.00 7.45
CA LEU A 317 -58.11 -39.74 8.52
C LEU A 317 -58.28 -38.24 8.75
N GLN A 318 -59.20 -37.62 8.01
CA GLN A 318 -59.87 -36.41 8.45
C GLN A 318 -61.13 -36.17 7.61
N HIS A 319 -62.28 -36.34 8.27
CA HIS A 319 -63.50 -35.49 8.23
C HIS A 319 -64.55 -36.14 9.18
N PRO A 320 -65.54 -35.40 9.74
CA PRO A 320 -65.92 -34.01 9.45
C PRO A 320 -66.30 -33.11 10.65
N GLU A 321 -66.54 -31.83 10.31
CA GLU A 321 -67.55 -30.89 10.84
C GLU A 321 -67.26 -29.91 12.01
N LYS A 322 -67.24 -28.63 11.60
CA LYS A 322 -67.92 -27.41 12.11
C LYS A 322 -67.80 -26.94 13.57
N GLY A 323 -67.51 -25.63 13.69
CA GLY A 323 -68.22 -24.74 14.61
C GLY A 323 -67.36 -23.66 15.30
N PRO A 324 -67.75 -22.35 15.33
CA PRO A 324 -66.86 -21.21 15.55
C PRO A 324 -66.91 -20.60 16.97
N GLY A 325 -65.91 -19.80 17.36
CA GLY A 325 -65.97 -18.99 18.58
C GLY A 325 -64.69 -18.20 18.88
N GLU A 326 -64.87 -16.95 19.31
CA GLU A 326 -63.91 -15.85 19.36
C GLU A 326 -62.90 -15.88 20.54
N THR A 327 -61.95 -14.94 20.46
CA THR A 327 -61.10 -14.36 21.52
C THR A 327 -59.85 -15.13 21.97
N SER A 328 -58.68 -14.56 21.72
CA SER A 328 -57.86 -13.97 22.78
C SER A 328 -56.58 -13.39 22.19
N LYS A 329 -56.22 -12.20 22.69
CA LYS A 329 -54.98 -11.51 22.40
C LYS A 329 -53.81 -12.16 23.13
N ASP A 330 -52.65 -11.86 22.56
CA ASP A 330 -51.38 -11.65 23.24
C ASP A 330 -50.44 -12.86 23.35
N GLY A 331 -49.21 -12.63 22.87
CA GLY A 331 -48.23 -13.67 22.59
C GLY A 331 -47.25 -13.21 21.51
N ARG A 332 -46.72 -11.98 21.65
CA ARG A 332 -45.64 -11.46 20.81
C ARG A 332 -44.35 -12.18 21.18
N SER A 333 -44.05 -13.28 20.49
CA SER A 333 -42.74 -13.94 20.60
C SER A 333 -41.65 -12.95 20.19
N GLN A 334 -40.70 -12.69 21.08
CA GLN A 334 -39.36 -12.20 20.74
C GLN A 334 -38.50 -13.40 20.36
N PRO A 335 -37.98 -13.45 19.13
CA PRO A 335 -36.79 -14.25 18.88
C PRO A 335 -35.87 -13.52 17.90
N LEU A 336 -35.15 -12.46 18.28
CA LEU A 336 -34.22 -11.82 17.33
C LEU A 336 -33.21 -10.81 17.92
N ALA A 337 -32.71 -10.98 19.15
CA ALA A 337 -31.72 -10.04 19.72
C ALA A 337 -30.29 -10.59 19.74
N LEU A 338 -30.12 -11.91 19.80
CA LEU A 338 -28.80 -12.55 19.93
C LEU A 338 -28.09 -12.77 18.58
N ASP A 339 -28.84 -13.09 17.51
CA ASP A 339 -28.27 -13.25 16.15
C ASP A 339 -27.89 -11.93 15.49
N THR A 340 -28.55 -10.82 15.87
CA THR A 340 -28.20 -9.50 15.33
C THR A 340 -26.84 -9.03 15.86
N ALA A 341 -26.50 -9.38 17.10
CA ALA A 341 -25.22 -9.03 17.70
C ALA A 341 -24.06 -9.88 17.14
N SER A 342 -24.29 -11.17 16.87
CA SER A 342 -23.29 -12.03 16.22
C SER A 342 -23.07 -11.62 14.76
N TRP A 343 -24.13 -11.22 14.05
CA TRP A 343 -24.04 -10.73 12.68
C TRP A 343 -23.34 -9.37 12.57
N ALA A 344 -23.64 -8.44 13.48
CA ALA A 344 -22.95 -7.16 13.57
C ALA A 344 -21.43 -7.33 13.85
N GLN A 345 -21.06 -8.34 14.65
CA GLN A 345 -19.66 -8.68 14.90
C GLN A 345 -18.96 -9.18 13.63
N ILE A 346 -19.62 -10.04 12.86
CA ILE A 346 -19.08 -10.57 11.59
C ILE A 346 -18.93 -9.46 10.56
N GLN A 347 -19.93 -8.59 10.42
CA GLN A 347 -19.86 -7.43 9.53
C GLN A 347 -18.72 -6.50 9.90
N LYS A 348 -18.50 -6.28 11.21
CA LYS A 348 -17.38 -5.48 11.69
C LYS A 348 -16.03 -6.14 11.39
N GLN A 349 -15.88 -7.45 11.61
CA GLN A 349 -14.64 -8.16 11.27
C GLN A 349 -14.34 -8.15 9.77
N LEU A 350 -15.35 -8.29 8.93
CA LEU A 350 -15.21 -8.16 7.48
C LEU A 350 -14.80 -6.74 7.10
N GLN A 351 -15.39 -5.73 7.74
CA GLN A 351 -15.06 -4.33 7.48
C GLN A 351 -13.63 -3.99 7.92
N ASP A 352 -13.21 -4.47 9.08
CA ASP A 352 -11.85 -4.31 9.60
C ASP A 352 -10.84 -5.04 8.69
N PHE A 353 -11.12 -6.29 8.29
CA PHE A 353 -10.29 -7.05 7.34
C PHE A 353 -10.17 -6.35 5.98
N CYS A 354 -11.27 -5.83 5.44
CA CYS A 354 -11.24 -5.07 4.20
C CYS A 354 -10.44 -3.75 4.33
N GLN A 355 -10.52 -3.07 5.47
CA GLN A 355 -9.75 -1.85 5.72
C GLN A 355 -8.25 -2.13 5.88
N ASP A 356 -7.91 -3.21 6.59
CA ASP A 356 -6.52 -3.61 6.82
C ASP A 356 -5.85 -4.06 5.52
N THR A 357 -6.53 -4.91 4.74
CA THR A 357 -6.04 -5.34 3.42
C THR A 357 -5.93 -4.18 2.43
N GLN A 358 -6.89 -3.25 2.43
CA GLN A 358 -6.82 -2.02 1.64
C GLN A 358 -5.59 -1.18 2.02
N ALA A 359 -5.34 -1.00 3.32
CA ALA A 359 -4.20 -0.22 3.80
C ALA A 359 -2.85 -0.87 3.45
N GLU A 360 -2.76 -2.20 3.47
CA GLU A 360 -1.57 -2.93 3.02
C GLU A 360 -1.32 -2.73 1.52
N LEU A 361 -2.35 -2.88 0.69
CA LEU A 361 -2.24 -2.67 -0.76
C LEU A 361 -1.89 -1.22 -1.12
N GLU A 362 -2.40 -0.24 -0.37
CA GLU A 362 -2.05 1.17 -0.56
C GLU A 362 -0.58 1.45 -0.20
N ARG A 363 -0.05 0.80 0.85
CA ARG A 363 1.38 0.86 1.19
C ARG A 363 2.24 0.21 0.12
N GLU A 364 1.89 -0.99 -0.33
CA GLU A 364 2.61 -1.69 -1.39
C GLU A 364 2.62 -0.87 -2.67
N ARG A 365 1.48 -0.29 -3.04
CA ARG A 365 1.38 0.59 -4.20
C ARG A 365 2.23 1.84 -4.05
N ALA A 366 2.24 2.48 -2.88
CA ALA A 366 3.10 3.63 -2.64
C ALA A 366 4.59 3.26 -2.76
N GLN A 367 5.00 2.12 -2.23
CA GLN A 367 6.37 1.62 -2.36
C GLN A 367 6.74 1.32 -3.82
N LEU A 368 5.84 0.68 -4.58
CA LEU A 368 6.04 0.41 -6.00
C LEU A 368 6.15 1.70 -6.81
N MET A 369 5.35 2.72 -6.49
CA MET A 369 5.45 4.04 -7.13
C MET A 369 6.80 4.72 -6.84
N VAL A 370 7.29 4.66 -5.60
CA VAL A 370 8.62 5.19 -5.25
C VAL A 370 9.72 4.44 -6.02
N ARG A 371 9.64 3.11 -6.10
CA ARG A 371 10.60 2.31 -6.87
C ARG A 371 10.54 2.62 -8.37
N ALA A 372 9.34 2.78 -8.94
CA ALA A 372 9.16 3.10 -10.35
C ALA A 372 9.72 4.49 -10.69
N THR A 373 9.42 5.50 -9.88
CA THR A 373 9.96 6.87 -10.07
C THR A 373 11.47 6.91 -9.94
N MET A 374 12.05 6.16 -9.00
CA MET A 374 13.50 6.03 -8.89
C MET A 374 14.11 5.36 -10.13
N ALA A 375 13.47 4.32 -10.68
CA ALA A 375 13.92 3.68 -11.91
C ALA A 375 13.81 4.61 -13.13
N GLU A 376 12.75 5.41 -13.23
CA GLU A 376 12.60 6.44 -14.28
C GLU A 376 13.68 7.52 -14.18
N GLN A 377 14.04 7.92 -12.96
CA GLN A 377 15.15 8.84 -12.70
C GLN A 377 16.48 8.23 -13.17
N GLN A 378 16.77 6.98 -12.79
CA GLN A 378 17.98 6.26 -13.23
C GLN A 378 18.05 6.11 -14.76
N LEU A 379 16.92 5.82 -15.41
CA LEU A 379 16.87 5.76 -16.88
C LEU A 379 17.13 7.14 -17.51
N SER A 380 16.66 8.22 -16.88
CA SER A 380 16.92 9.58 -17.34
C SER A 380 18.40 9.95 -17.18
N GLU A 381 19.03 9.59 -16.06
CA GLU A 381 20.47 9.76 -15.83
C GLU A 381 21.30 8.96 -16.85
N LEU A 382 20.92 7.72 -17.14
CA LEU A 382 21.57 6.91 -18.17
C LEU A 382 21.37 7.50 -19.57
N GLN A 383 20.18 8.02 -19.87
CA GLN A 383 19.90 8.70 -21.13
C GLN A 383 20.73 9.98 -21.28
N GLU A 384 20.84 10.79 -20.22
CA GLU A 384 21.71 11.96 -20.20
C GLU A 384 23.19 11.58 -20.37
N TYR A 385 23.64 10.49 -19.73
CA TYR A 385 24.99 9.98 -19.90
C TYR A 385 25.24 9.55 -21.36
N VAL A 386 24.29 8.82 -21.95
CA VAL A 386 24.31 8.44 -23.38
C VAL A 386 24.42 9.70 -24.24
N ASP A 387 23.54 10.69 -24.03
CA ASP A 387 23.49 11.91 -24.85
C ASP A 387 24.77 12.75 -24.72
N GLN A 388 25.31 12.87 -23.51
CA GLN A 388 26.54 13.63 -23.24
C GLN A 388 27.79 12.92 -23.75
N HIS A 389 27.88 11.60 -23.57
CA HIS A 389 29.12 10.85 -23.79
C HIS A 389 29.21 10.19 -25.16
N LEU A 390 28.12 9.70 -25.77
CA LEU A 390 28.19 9.09 -27.12
C LEU A 390 28.61 10.11 -28.19
N GLY A 391 28.10 11.35 -28.11
CA GLY A 391 28.50 12.42 -29.01
C GLY A 391 30.00 12.72 -28.90
N ARG A 392 30.51 12.81 -27.66
CA ARG A 392 31.93 13.05 -27.37
C ARG A 392 32.82 11.88 -27.79
N TYR A 393 32.43 10.64 -27.48
CA TYR A 393 33.17 9.44 -27.92
C TYR A 393 33.18 9.32 -29.44
N LYS A 394 32.08 9.63 -30.13
CA LYS A 394 32.06 9.63 -31.60
C LYS A 394 33.02 10.66 -32.18
N GLN A 395 33.06 11.87 -31.61
CA GLN A 395 34.00 12.92 -32.03
C GLN A 395 35.46 12.53 -31.72
N GLU A 396 35.73 11.93 -30.57
CA GLU A 396 37.07 11.49 -30.20
C GLU A 396 37.54 10.29 -31.04
N ILE A 397 36.66 9.32 -31.32
CA ILE A 397 36.94 8.23 -32.27
C ILE A 397 37.24 8.80 -33.66
N GLN A 398 36.52 9.83 -34.11
CA GLN A 398 36.81 10.50 -35.37
C GLN A 398 38.15 11.27 -35.32
N ARG A 399 38.49 11.91 -34.20
CA ARG A 399 39.78 12.57 -33.99
C ARG A 399 40.94 11.57 -34.01
N LEU A 400 40.82 10.47 -33.27
CA LEU A 400 41.80 9.39 -33.20
C LEU A 400 42.00 8.73 -34.57
N ARG A 401 40.92 8.46 -35.33
CA ARG A 401 41.04 7.97 -36.72
C ARG A 401 41.75 8.95 -37.64
N LYS A 402 41.49 10.25 -37.50
CA LYS A 402 42.22 11.28 -38.26
C LYS A 402 43.69 11.28 -37.89
N LEU A 403 44.03 11.18 -36.60
CA LEU A 403 45.41 11.14 -36.12
C LEU A 403 46.17 9.92 -36.66
N VAL A 404 45.56 8.74 -36.64
CA VAL A 404 46.13 7.49 -37.18
C VAL A 404 46.30 7.60 -38.70
N ASN A 405 45.30 8.09 -39.42
CA ASN A 405 45.40 8.30 -40.87
C ASN A 405 46.42 9.38 -41.27
N THR A 406 46.75 10.33 -40.37
CA THR A 406 47.83 11.30 -40.59
C THR A 406 49.20 10.78 -40.19
N GLY A 407 49.29 9.88 -39.20
CA GLY A 407 50.53 9.18 -38.85
C GLY A 407 50.98 8.23 -39.96
N ASP A 408 50.05 7.48 -40.54
CA ASP A 408 50.33 6.59 -41.67
C ASP A 408 50.68 7.34 -42.96
N ARG A 409 50.32 8.63 -43.07
CA ARG A 409 50.67 9.46 -44.25
C ARG A 409 52.07 10.07 -44.15
N GLN A 410 52.63 10.20 -42.95
CA GLN A 410 54.01 10.65 -42.75
C GLN A 410 55.04 9.52 -42.76
N GLU A 411 54.66 8.26 -42.45
CA GLU A 411 55.58 7.12 -42.55
C GLU A 411 55.62 6.45 -43.94
N VAL A 412 54.65 6.70 -44.84
CA VAL A 412 54.60 6.02 -46.16
C VAL A 412 55.45 6.73 -47.24
N GLU A 413 56.01 7.91 -46.99
CA GLU A 413 56.88 8.59 -47.98
C GLU A 413 58.38 8.28 -47.83
N ALA A 414 58.76 7.43 -46.85
CA ALA A 414 60.13 6.96 -46.72
C ALA A 414 60.17 5.50 -46.21
N MET A 415 60.08 4.52 -47.10
CA MET A 415 61.01 3.36 -47.17
C MET A 415 60.57 2.31 -48.21
N PRO A 416 61.52 1.56 -48.81
CA PRO A 416 61.34 0.81 -50.05
C PRO A 416 60.72 -0.58 -49.85
N SER A 417 60.08 -1.04 -50.92
CA SER A 417 59.56 -2.40 -51.14
C SER A 417 60.47 -3.51 -50.58
N THR A 418 60.00 -4.22 -49.56
CA THR A 418 60.44 -5.59 -49.28
C THR A 418 59.25 -6.54 -49.34
N ARG A 419 59.20 -7.22 -50.48
CA ARG A 419 58.29 -8.31 -50.83
C ARG A 419 58.56 -9.51 -49.93
N THR A 420 57.72 -9.76 -48.93
CA THR A 420 57.77 -10.99 -48.13
C THR A 420 56.93 -12.08 -48.81
N GLN A 421 57.63 -13.13 -49.25
CA GLN A 421 57.08 -14.31 -49.90
C GLN A 421 56.13 -15.07 -48.94
N ARG A 422 54.95 -15.47 -49.43
CA ARG A 422 54.07 -16.44 -48.76
C ARG A 422 54.66 -17.85 -48.85
N PRO A 423 54.71 -18.64 -47.77
CA PRO A 423 54.82 -20.08 -47.90
C PRO A 423 53.45 -20.68 -48.23
N ARG A 424 53.43 -21.50 -49.28
CA ARG A 424 52.30 -22.34 -49.68
C ARG A 424 52.07 -23.42 -48.62
N SER A 425 50.91 -23.43 -47.98
CA SER A 425 50.37 -24.61 -47.30
C SER A 425 49.43 -25.34 -48.26
N ARG A 426 49.86 -26.54 -48.67
CA ARG A 426 49.02 -27.59 -49.25
C ARG A 426 48.07 -28.10 -48.16
N SER A 427 46.79 -28.24 -48.48
CA SER A 427 45.87 -29.13 -47.80
C SER A 427 44.77 -29.54 -48.79
N HIS A 428 44.82 -30.84 -49.12
CA HIS A 428 43.90 -31.69 -49.89
C HIS A 428 43.58 -31.34 -51.34
#